data_AF-A0A9J5ZBM2-F1
#
_entry.id   AF-A0A9J5ZBM2-F1
#
_cell.length_a   1.000
_cell.length_b   1.000
_cell.length_c   1.000
_cell.angle_alpha   90.00
_cell.angle_beta   90.00
_cell.angle_gamma   90.00
#
_symmetry.space_group_name_H-M   'P 1'
#
loop_
_entity.id
_entity.type
_entity.pdbx_description
1 polymer ?
#
loop_
_entity_poly.entity_id
_entity_poly.type
_entity_poly.pdbx_seq_one_letter_code
_entity_poly.pdbx_strand_id
1 'polypeptide(L)'
;METMEKMSMIKRRWNLKEDELLQKLVEEHGAENWSLIGQLMSSRSGKSCRFRWCNQLNPLVGHQAFTLKEDNTIIKAHAEFSKQWAKIAGLLPS
;
A
#
# COMPACT_ATOMS: atom_id res chain seq x y z
N MET A 1 -21.12 -4.77 30.87
CA MET A 1 -21.57 -4.92 29.47
C MET A 1 -20.34 -4.93 28.59
N GLU A 2 -20.03 -6.15 28.13
CA GLU A 2 -19.18 -6.59 27.01
C GLU A 2 -18.06 -5.68 26.48
N THR A 3 -16.84 -5.97 26.92
CA THR A 3 -15.62 -5.78 26.12
C THR A 3 -15.54 -6.90 25.06
N MET A 4 -16.23 -6.75 23.93
CA MET A 4 -16.20 -7.73 22.82
C MET A 4 -15.83 -7.18 21.45
N GLU A 5 -15.25 -5.98 21.33
CA GLU A 5 -14.78 -5.44 20.03
C GLU A 5 -13.27 -5.21 19.92
N LYS A 6 -12.48 -5.92 20.73
CA LYS A 6 -11.04 -6.10 20.48
C LYS A 6 -10.74 -7.49 19.93
N MET A 7 -11.70 -8.10 19.23
CA MET A 7 -11.40 -9.27 18.40
C MET A 7 -10.42 -8.84 17.32
N SER A 8 -9.21 -9.36 17.46
CA SER A 8 -8.11 -9.33 16.49
C SER A 8 -8.58 -8.96 15.10
N MET A 9 -8.19 -7.77 14.62
CA MET A 9 -8.16 -7.46 13.20
C MET A 9 -7.16 -8.43 12.55
N ILE A 10 -7.60 -9.67 12.34
CA ILE A 10 -7.00 -10.56 11.36
C ILE A 10 -7.17 -9.77 10.07
N LYS A 11 -6.10 -9.11 9.63
CA LYS A 11 -6.05 -8.37 8.37
C LYS A 11 -6.49 -9.37 7.30
N ARG A 12 -7.78 -9.35 6.93
CA ARG A 12 -8.32 -10.23 5.91
C ARG A 12 -7.43 -10.08 4.69
N ARG A 13 -6.87 -11.19 4.19
CA ARG A 13 -6.06 -11.14 2.97
C ARG A 13 -6.92 -10.56 1.85
N TRP A 14 -6.30 -9.74 1.01
CA TRP A 14 -6.94 -9.29 -0.22
C TRP A 14 -7.04 -10.48 -1.17
N ASN A 15 -8.18 -10.60 -1.83
CA ASN A 15 -8.38 -11.57 -2.90
C ASN A 15 -8.43 -10.88 -4.27
N LEU A 16 -8.32 -11.67 -5.34
CA LEU A 16 -8.28 -11.15 -6.71
C LEU A 16 -9.52 -10.32 -7.07
N LYS A 17 -10.71 -10.71 -6.63
CA LYS A 17 -11.95 -9.95 -6.90
C LYS A 17 -11.95 -8.59 -6.21
N GLU A 18 -11.42 -8.52 -4.99
CA GLU A 18 -11.25 -7.26 -4.28
C GLU A 18 -10.23 -6.37 -4.98
N ASP A 19 -9.13 -6.95 -5.49
CA ASP A 19 -8.10 -6.22 -6.23
C ASP A 19 -8.62 -5.68 -7.57
N GLU A 20 -9.39 -6.49 -8.31
CA GLU A 20 -10.05 -6.08 -9.57
C GLU A 20 -11.04 -4.94 -9.32
N LEU A 21 -11.88 -5.07 -8.28
CA LEU A 21 -12.82 -4.03 -7.90
C LEU A 21 -12.09 -2.73 -7.51
N LEU A 22 -11.04 -2.83 -6.71
CA LEU A 22 -10.25 -1.67 -6.31
C LEU A 22 -9.60 -0.98 -7.52
N GLN A 23 -9.03 -1.74 -8.46
CA GLN A 23 -8.47 -1.19 -9.69
C GLN A 23 -9.51 -0.43 -10.50
N LYS A 24 -10.70 -1.02 -10.71
CA LYS A 24 -11.80 -0.38 -11.43
C LYS A 24 -12.24 0.92 -10.74
N LEU A 25 -12.40 0.91 -9.42
CA LEU A 25 -12.83 2.09 -8.66
C LEU A 25 -11.78 3.21 -8.69
N VAL A 26 -10.49 2.86 -8.71
CA VAL A 26 -9.41 3.85 -8.86
C VAL A 26 -9.36 4.42 -10.28
N GLU A 27 -9.62 3.59 -11.30
CA GLU A 27 -9.74 4.06 -12.69
C GLU A 27 -10.93 5.01 -12.88
N GLU A 28 -12.06 4.72 -12.23
CA GLU A 28 -13.29 5.52 -12.33
C GLU A 28 -13.25 6.82 -11.51
N HIS A 29 -12.71 6.79 -10.29
CA HIS A 29 -12.77 7.92 -9.33
C HIS A 29 -11.42 8.57 -9.05
N GLY A 30 -10.32 8.05 -9.59
CA GLY A 30 -8.97 8.51 -9.32
C GLY A 30 -8.40 8.03 -7.98
N ALA A 31 -7.07 8.01 -7.89
CA ALA A 31 -6.31 7.57 -6.69
C ALA A 31 -6.22 8.65 -5.58
N GLU A 32 -7.25 9.48 -5.47
CA GLU A 32 -7.30 10.65 -4.57
C GLU A 32 -8.44 10.55 -3.54
N ASN A 33 -9.59 9.99 -3.94
CA ASN A 33 -10.79 9.96 -3.09
C ASN A 33 -11.01 8.59 -2.44
N TRP A 34 -10.08 8.20 -1.56
CA TRP A 34 -10.08 6.90 -0.89
C TRP A 34 -11.28 6.68 0.04
N SER A 35 -11.88 7.75 0.57
CA SER A 35 -13.08 7.67 1.40
C SER A 35 -14.26 7.14 0.59
N LEU A 36 -14.47 7.67 -0.62
CA LEU A 36 -15.49 7.20 -1.56
C LEU A 36 -15.23 5.75 -1.98
N ILE A 37 -13.99 5.44 -2.39
CA ILE A 37 -13.60 4.08 -2.80
C ILE A 37 -13.85 3.06 -1.67
N GLY A 38 -13.55 3.42 -0.43
CA GLY A 38 -13.84 2.57 0.73
C GLY A 38 -15.34 2.32 0.94
N GLN A 39 -16.18 3.34 0.75
CA GLN A 39 -17.63 3.20 0.82
C GLN A 39 -18.15 2.24 -0.26
N LEU A 40 -17.63 2.35 -1.49
CA LEU A 40 -18.02 1.49 -2.62
C LEU A 40 -17.55 0.04 -2.46
N MET A 41 -16.39 -0.19 -1.82
CA MET A 41 -15.91 -1.54 -1.55
C MET A 41 -16.70 -2.28 -0.47
N SER A 42 -17.33 -1.56 0.48
CA SER A 42 -18.12 -2.01 1.64
C SER A 42 -17.42 -2.95 2.66
N SER A 43 -16.49 -3.78 2.19
CA SER A 43 -15.70 -4.76 2.93
C SER A 43 -14.34 -4.23 3.40
N ARG A 44 -13.90 -3.08 2.87
CA ARG A 44 -12.59 -2.47 3.13
C ARG A 44 -12.74 -0.98 3.44
N SER A 45 -11.98 -0.49 4.40
CA SER A 45 -11.91 0.95 4.67
C SER A 45 -11.06 1.66 3.61
N GLY A 46 -11.33 2.95 3.37
CA GLY A 46 -10.55 3.75 2.42
C GLY A 46 -9.04 3.74 2.71
N LYS A 47 -8.65 3.70 4.00
CA LYS A 47 -7.24 3.53 4.41
C LYS A 47 -6.66 2.19 3.93
N SER A 48 -7.42 1.11 4.02
CA SER A 48 -7.01 -0.20 3.50
C SER A 48 -6.88 -0.19 1.98
N CYS A 49 -7.83 0.45 1.28
CA CYS A 49 -7.81 0.59 -0.18
C CYS A 49 -6.57 1.37 -0.65
N ARG A 50 -6.30 2.53 -0.04
CA ARG A 50 -5.09 3.33 -0.33
C ARG A 50 -3.82 2.52 -0.12
N PHE A 51 -3.73 1.83 1.01
CA PHE A 51 -2.55 1.02 1.32
C PHE A 51 -2.34 -0.11 0.30
N ARG A 52 -3.42 -0.79 -0.10
CA ARG A 52 -3.35 -1.86 -1.11
C ARG A 52 -2.91 -1.31 -2.47
N TRP A 53 -3.51 -0.20 -2.90
CA TRP A 53 -3.16 0.44 -4.17
C TRP A 53 -1.71 0.91 -4.19
N CYS A 54 -1.32 1.80 -3.27
CA CYS A 54 -0.02 2.46 -3.29
C CYS A 54 1.17 1.52 -3.11
N ASN A 55 0.98 0.34 -2.52
CA ASN A 55 2.09 -0.59 -2.26
C ASN A 55 2.06 -1.86 -3.11
N GLN A 56 0.94 -2.21 -3.75
CA GLN A 56 0.81 -3.52 -4.41
C GLN A 56 0.07 -3.54 -5.74
N LEU A 57 -0.87 -2.63 -6.01
CA LEU A 57 -1.65 -2.68 -7.26
C LEU A 57 -1.31 -1.56 -8.25
N ASN A 58 -0.76 -0.44 -7.78
CA ASN A 58 -0.39 0.65 -8.65
C ASN A 58 0.70 0.15 -9.63
N PRO A 59 0.49 0.23 -10.96
CA PRO A 59 1.47 -0.22 -11.96
C PRO A 59 2.84 0.47 -11.86
N LEU A 60 2.89 1.66 -11.27
CA LEU A 60 4.13 2.40 -11.00
C LEU A 60 4.93 1.81 -9.83
N VAL A 61 4.41 0.81 -9.12
CA VAL A 61 5.14 0.12 -8.06
C VAL A 61 5.96 -1.00 -8.69
N GLY A 62 7.28 -0.83 -8.69
CA GLY A 62 8.19 -1.88 -9.13
C GLY A 62 8.09 -3.12 -8.24
N HIS A 63 7.75 -4.26 -8.85
CA HIS A 63 7.74 -5.58 -8.20
C HIS A 63 9.02 -6.39 -8.44
N GLN A 64 10.01 -5.79 -9.09
CA GLN A 64 11.28 -6.43 -9.37
C GLN A 64 12.21 -6.44 -8.15
N ALA A 65 13.12 -7.40 -8.11
CA ALA A 65 14.20 -7.40 -7.13
C ALA A 65 15.08 -6.15 -7.31
N PHE A 66 15.57 -5.59 -6.21
CA PHE A 66 16.53 -4.51 -6.27
C PHE A 66 17.79 -4.95 -7.01
N THR A 67 18.31 -4.05 -7.84
CA THR A 67 19.62 -4.21 -8.46
C THR A 67 20.72 -3.98 -7.43
N LEU A 68 21.92 -4.50 -7.69
CA LEU A 68 23.10 -4.25 -6.84
C LEU A 68 23.37 -2.75 -6.62
N LYS A 69 23.03 -1.89 -7.58
CA LYS A 69 23.17 -0.44 -7.46
C LYS A 69 22.17 0.15 -6.47
N GLU A 70 20.92 -0.32 -6.52
CA GLU A 70 19.87 0.07 -5.59
C GLU A 70 20.18 -0.45 -4.18
N ASP A 71 20.60 -1.70 -4.03
CA ASP A 71 21.02 -2.27 -2.74
C ASP A 71 22.13 -1.44 -2.09
N ASN A 72 23.17 -1.08 -2.86
CA ASN A 72 24.24 -0.21 -2.37
C ASN A 72 23.73 1.17 -1.95
N THR A 73 22.76 1.73 -2.68
CA THR A 73 22.11 3.00 -2.32
C THR A 73 21.32 2.86 -1.02
N ILE A 74 20.56 1.78 -0.86
CA ILE A 74 19.76 1.48 0.34
C ILE A 74 20.68 1.33 1.56
N ILE A 75 21.76 0.56 1.45
CA ILE A 75 22.69 0.33 2.57
C ILE A 75 23.34 1.64 3.03
N LYS A 76 23.81 2.46 2.07
CA LYS A 76 24.42 3.77 2.38
C LYS A 76 23.40 4.72 3.01
N ALA A 77 22.22 4.83 2.42
CA ALA A 77 21.16 5.70 2.92
C ALA A 77 20.63 5.23 4.29
N HIS A 78 20.59 3.93 4.56
CA HIS A 78 20.25 3.38 5.86
C HIS A 78 21.32 3.69 6.92
N ALA A 79 22.60 3.70 6.57
CA ALA A 79 23.66 4.12 7.48
C ALA A 79 23.51 5.60 7.89
N GLU A 80 23.01 6.46 7.00
CA GLU A 80 22.82 7.88 7.25
C GLU A 80 21.48 8.21 7.94
N PHE A 81 20.38 7.63 7.46
CA PHE A 81 19.03 7.99 7.88
C PHE A 81 18.34 6.94 8.76
N SER A 82 18.94 5.76 8.95
CA SER A 82 18.43 4.65 9.76
C SER A 82 16.98 4.28 9.40
N LYS A 83 16.02 4.43 10.32
CA LYS A 83 14.62 3.99 10.18
C LYS A 83 13.74 4.87 9.28
N GLN A 84 14.31 5.85 8.58
CA GLN A 84 13.57 6.78 7.73
C GLN A 84 13.30 6.20 6.32
N TRP A 85 12.63 5.05 6.25
CA TRP A 85 12.40 4.31 5.00
C TRP A 85 11.69 5.11 3.91
N ALA A 86 10.78 6.02 4.27
CA ALA A 86 10.14 6.90 3.29
C ALA A 86 11.16 7.82 2.58
N LYS A 87 12.16 8.31 3.31
CA LYS A 87 13.24 9.14 2.75
C LYS A 87 14.17 8.30 1.88
N ILE A 88 14.52 7.10 2.33
CA ILE A 88 15.37 6.16 1.58
C ILE A 88 14.68 5.74 0.28
N ALA A 89 13.39 5.42 0.31
CA ALA A 89 12.62 5.05 -0.87
C ALA A 89 12.58 6.17 -1.92
N GLY A 90 12.54 7.44 -1.49
CA GLY A 90 12.60 8.59 -2.40
C GLY A 90 13.94 8.78 -3.12
N LEU A 91 15.00 8.04 -2.73
CA LEU A 91 16.31 8.07 -3.40
C LEU A 91 16.44 6.99 -4.49
N LEU A 92 15.48 6.07 -4.56
CA LEU A 92 15.46 4.99 -5.55
C LEU A 92 14.69 5.42 -6.81
N PRO A 93 15.07 4.91 -7.98
CA PRO A 93 14.27 5.12 -9.18
C PRO A 93 12.88 4.51 -9.00
N SER A 94 11.86 5.23 -9.49
CA SER A 94 10.46 4.79 -9.52
C SER A 94 10.22 3.83 -10.66
#